data_AF-A0A965A042-F1
#
_entry.id   AF-A0A965A042-F1
#
_cell.length_a   1.000
_cell.length_b   1.000
_cell.length_c   1.000
_cell.angle_alpha   90.00
_cell.angle_beta   90.00
_cell.angle_gamma   90.00
#
_symmetry.space_group_name_H-M   'P 1'
#
loop_
_entity.id
_entity.type
_entity.pdbx_description
1 polymer ?
#
loop_
_entity_poly.entity_id
_entity_poly.type
_entity_poly.pdbx_seq_one_letter_code
_entity_poly.pdbx_strand_id
1 'polypeptide(L)' 'VVGVAKGGVEEGVDSLADSSIIAPSGEILAKTTTNGDEVVTAVCDLDWCNNYKKTLFDFDRYRRPEVYGRITNQRGSILE' A
#
# COMPACT_ATOMS: atom_id res chain seq x y z
N VAL A 1 4.46 3.14 -2.39
CA VAL A 1 4.51 1.96 -1.48
C VAL A 1 5.45 0.95 -2.10
N VAL A 2 6.23 0.23 -1.29
CA VAL A 2 7.02 -0.93 -1.75
C VAL A 2 6.58 -2.12 -0.91
N GLY A 3 5.93 -3.09 -1.54
CA GLY A 3 5.57 -4.36 -0.94
C GLY A 3 6.54 -5.43 -1.41
N VAL A 4 7.20 -6.12 -0.48
CA VAL A 4 8.15 -7.20 -0.80
C VAL A 4 7.66 -8.47 -0.13
N ALA A 5 7.66 -9.55 -0.88
CA ALA A 5 7.20 -10.84 -0.43
C ALA A 5 8.34 -11.87 -0.45
N LYS A 6 8.18 -12.89 0.39
CA LYS A 6 8.96 -14.13 0.32
C LYS A 6 8.10 -15.15 -0.42
N GLY A 7 8.38 -15.33 -1.70
CA GLY A 7 7.68 -16.27 -2.56
C GLY A 7 8.17 -17.71 -2.41
N GLY A 8 7.58 -18.59 -3.21
CA GLY A 8 8.07 -19.96 -3.40
C GLY A 8 7.44 -20.95 -2.42
N VAL A 9 7.89 -22.20 -2.51
CA VAL A 9 7.35 -23.31 -1.74
C VAL A 9 8.28 -23.62 -0.56
N GLU A 10 7.79 -23.45 0.66
CA GLU A 10 8.47 -23.87 1.88
C GLU A 10 7.68 -24.99 2.54
N GLU A 11 8.35 -26.13 2.78
CA GLU A 11 7.72 -27.31 3.40
C GLU A 11 6.41 -27.76 2.71
N GLY A 12 6.35 -27.61 1.37
CA GLY A 12 5.18 -27.95 0.57
C GLY A 12 4.08 -26.91 0.54
N VAL A 13 4.27 -25.74 1.16
CA VAL A 13 3.32 -24.63 1.17
C VAL A 13 3.79 -23.50 0.25
N ASP A 14 2.99 -23.18 -0.77
CA ASP A 14 3.26 -22.09 -1.70
C ASP A 14 2.96 -20.72 -1.08
N SER A 15 3.92 -19.79 -1.19
CA SER A 15 3.84 -18.45 -0.64
C SER A 15 3.60 -17.42 -1.76
N LEU A 16 2.70 -16.46 -1.49
CA LEU A 16 2.44 -15.36 -2.42
C LEU A 16 3.70 -14.50 -2.59
N ALA A 17 4.21 -14.39 -3.82
CA ALA A 17 5.46 -13.69 -4.13
C ALA A 17 5.30 -12.24 -4.61
N ASP A 18 4.06 -11.79 -4.88
CA ASP A 18 3.59 -10.56 -5.57
C ASP A 18 4.22 -9.21 -5.13
N SER A 19 5.55 -9.14 -5.18
CA SER A 19 6.34 -7.98 -4.79
C SER A 19 6.14 -6.88 -5.82
N SER A 20 5.88 -5.68 -5.34
CA SER A 20 5.46 -4.58 -6.19
C SER A 20 5.89 -3.22 -5.64
N ILE A 21 6.18 -2.31 -6.57
CA ILE A 21 6.42 -0.89 -6.31
C ILE A 21 5.22 -0.12 -6.86
N ILE A 22 4.54 0.63 -6.00
CA ILE A 22 3.29 1.35 -6.31
C ILE A 22 3.50 2.86 -6.15
N ALA A 23 3.15 3.62 -7.17
CA ALA A 23 3.19 5.08 -7.21
C ALA A 23 2.21 5.73 -6.23
N PRO A 24 2.37 7.03 -5.90
CA PRO A 24 1.39 7.78 -5.12
C PRO A 24 0.00 7.84 -5.76
N SER A 25 -0.10 7.66 -7.09
CA SER A 25 -1.35 7.56 -7.83
C SER A 25 -2.12 6.26 -7.56
N GLY A 26 -1.45 5.23 -7.03
CA GLY A 26 -1.96 3.86 -6.92
C GLY A 26 -1.57 2.94 -8.08
N GLU A 27 -0.89 3.45 -9.11
CA GLU A 27 -0.39 2.65 -10.24
C GLU A 27 0.79 1.76 -9.85
N ILE A 28 0.86 0.54 -10.37
CA ILE A 28 1.99 -0.38 -10.18
C ILE A 28 3.10 0.00 -11.17
N LEU A 29 4.22 0.50 -10.65
CA LEU A 29 5.38 0.90 -11.45
C LEU A 29 6.28 -0.30 -11.82
N ALA A 30 6.35 -1.29 -10.94
CA ALA A 30 7.09 -2.53 -11.16
C ALA A 30 6.48 -3.65 -10.33
N LYS A 31 6.50 -4.88 -10.86
CA LYS A 31 6.00 -6.08 -10.18
C LYS A 31 6.86 -7.29 -10.58
N THR A 32 7.18 -8.15 -9.61
CA THR A 32 7.84 -9.44 -9.90
C THR A 32 6.92 -10.34 -10.72
N THR A 33 7.51 -11.20 -11.55
CA THR A 33 6.75 -12.15 -12.39
C THR A 33 6.95 -13.60 -11.97
N THR A 34 7.94 -13.86 -11.13
CA THR A 34 8.30 -15.17 -10.61
C THR A 34 8.02 -15.24 -9.11
N ASN A 35 8.14 -16.44 -8.56
CA ASN A 35 8.02 -16.71 -7.12
C ASN A 35 9.34 -17.08 -6.45
N GLY A 36 10.47 -16.96 -7.17
CA GLY A 36 11.80 -17.18 -6.62
C GLY A 36 12.53 -15.87 -6.32
N ASP A 37 13.85 -15.94 -6.26
CA ASP A 37 14.71 -14.77 -6.13
C ASP A 37 14.61 -13.90 -7.39
N GLU A 38 14.03 -12.71 -7.25
CA GLU A 38 13.84 -11.75 -8.34
C GLU A 38 14.02 -10.34 -7.81
N VAL A 39 14.59 -9.47 -8.66
CA VAL A 39 14.73 -8.04 -8.36
C VAL A 39 13.96 -7.24 -9.40
N VAL A 40 13.09 -6.36 -8.92
CA VAL A 40 12.42 -5.34 -9.74
C VAL A 40 12.82 -3.95 -9.27
N THR A 41 12.84 -3.01 -10.20
CA THR A 41 13.27 -1.62 -9.92
C THR A 41 12.30 -0.63 -10.55
N ALA A 42 12.21 0.56 -9.98
CA ALA A 42 11.43 1.67 -10.51
C ALA A 42 12.08 3.01 -10.13
N VAL A 43 11.95 4.01 -10.99
CA VAL A 43 12.34 5.39 -10.67
C VAL A 43 11.25 6.00 -9.80
N CYS A 44 11.61 6.37 -8.57
CA CYS A 44 10.68 6.88 -7.58
C CYS A 44 10.90 8.38 -7.35
N ASP A 45 10.16 9.23 -8.07
CA ASP A 45 10.12 10.66 -7.80
C ASP A 45 9.26 10.94 -6.56
N LEU A 46 9.90 11.43 -5.49
CA LEU A 46 9.23 11.73 -4.23
C LEU A 46 8.39 13.00 -4.30
N ASP A 47 8.70 13.94 -5.21
CA ASP A 47 7.96 15.19 -5.34
C ASP A 47 6.59 14.98 -5.96
N TRP A 48 6.37 13.90 -6.72
CA TRP A 48 5.05 13.50 -7.20
C TRP A 48 4.01 13.38 -6.07
N CYS A 49 4.43 13.03 -4.85
CA CYS A 49 3.52 12.99 -3.69
C CYS A 49 2.85 14.35 -3.41
N ASN A 50 3.51 15.46 -3.74
CA ASN A 50 2.98 16.81 -3.50
C ASN A 50 1.73 17.09 -4.33
N ASN A 51 1.63 16.51 -5.54
CA ASN A 51 0.49 16.72 -6.43
C ASN A 51 -0.81 16.30 -5.77
N TYR A 52 -0.79 15.26 -4.93
CA TYR A 52 -1.96 14.79 -4.20
C TYR A 52 -2.13 15.49 -2.84
N LYS A 53 -1.04 15.61 -2.07
CA LYS A 53 -1.08 16.18 -0.71
C LYS A 53 -1.48 17.66 -0.68
N LYS A 54 -1.22 18.41 -1.76
CA LYS A 54 -1.57 19.84 -1.87
C LYS A 54 -2.84 20.08 -2.68
N THR A 55 -3.53 19.02 -3.12
CA THR A 55 -4.78 19.12 -3.87
C THR A 55 -5.83 18.19 -3.28
N LEU A 56 -6.11 17.04 -3.90
CA LEU A 56 -7.20 16.11 -3.58
C LEU A 56 -7.11 15.51 -2.17
N PHE A 57 -5.90 15.31 -1.66
CA PHE A 57 -5.65 14.74 -0.32
C PHE A 57 -5.01 15.76 0.62
N ASP A 58 -5.38 17.04 0.50
CA ASP A 58 -5.08 18.02 1.54
C ASP A 58 -5.89 17.72 2.80
N PHE A 59 -5.23 17.06 3.75
CA PHE A 59 -5.87 16.55 4.95
C PHE A 59 -6.32 17.64 5.91
N ASP A 60 -5.59 18.74 6.00
CA ASP A 60 -5.95 19.86 6.88
C ASP A 60 -7.23 20.53 6.38
N ARG A 61 -7.34 20.66 5.05
CA ARG A 61 -8.52 21.24 4.41
C ARG A 61 -9.76 20.34 4.46
N TYR A 62 -9.60 19.03 4.26
CA TYR A 62 -10.74 18.16 3.95
C TYR A 62 -11.11 17.12 5.04
N ARG A 63 -10.19 16.74 5.95
CA ARG A 63 -10.53 15.72 6.95
C ARG A 63 -11.40 16.29 8.06
N ARG A 64 -12.26 15.43 8.60
CA ARG A 64 -13.12 15.70 9.76
C ARG A 64 -12.91 14.66 10.85
N PRO A 65 -11.82 14.74 11.64
CA PRO A 65 -11.47 13.73 12.63
C PRO A 65 -12.58 13.39 13.63
N GLU A 66 -13.46 14.36 13.93
CA GLU A 66 -14.58 14.19 14.86
C GLU A 66 -15.60 13.14 14.41
N VAL A 67 -15.69 12.84 13.09
CA VAL A 67 -16.60 11.80 12.58
C VAL A 67 -15.93 10.42 12.50
N TYR A 68 -14.63 10.31 12.81
CA TYR A 68 -13.87 9.05 12.67
C TYR A 68 -13.74 8.25 13.97
N GLY A 69 -14.45 8.63 15.05
CA GLY A 69 -14.25 8.03 16.38
C GLY A 69 -14.39 6.49 16.42
N ARG A 70 -15.21 5.89 15.54
CA ARG A 70 -15.30 4.43 15.41
C ARG A 70 -13.98 3.76 15.02
N ILE A 71 -13.09 4.44 14.31
CA ILE A 71 -11.78 3.89 13.93
C ILE A 71 -10.90 3.69 15.18
N THR A 72 -11.01 4.58 16.17
CA THR A 72 -10.14 4.57 17.36
C THR A 72 -10.76 3.90 18.58
N ASN A 73 -12.09 3.79 18.63
CA ASN A 73 -12.81 3.41 19.86
C ASN A 73 -13.34 1.97 19.87
N GLN A 74 -13.21 1.22 18.78
CA GLN A 74 -13.68 -0.16 18.69
C GLN A 74 -12.77 -1.02 17.81
N ARG A 75 -12.82 -2.35 17.99
CA ARG A 75 -12.08 -3.33 17.17
C ARG A 75 -12.96 -4.02 16.12
N GLY A 76 -14.23 -4.24 16.45
CA GLY A 76 -15.22 -4.89 15.60
C GLY A 76 -16.54 -4.15 15.64
N SER A 77 -17.53 -4.68 14.93
CA SER A 77 -18.88 -4.13 14.91
C SER A 77 -19.58 -4.32 16.26
N ILE A 78 -20.31 -3.30 16.70
CA ILE A 78 -21.25 -3.42 17.82
C ILE A 78 -22.60 -3.80 17.21
N LEU A 79 -23.14 -4.95 17.62
CA LEU A 79 -24.46 -5.44 17.23
C LEU A 79 -25.39 -5.29 18.43
N GLU A 80 -26.66 -4.96 18.18
CA GLU A 80 -27.72 -4.95 19.20
C GLU A 80 -28.13 -6.37 19.61
#